data_AF-A0A9D6KNE2-F1
#
_entry.id   AF-A0A9D6KNE2-F1
#
_cell.length_a   1.000
_cell.length_b   1.000
_cell.length_c   1.000
_cell.angle_alpha   90.00
_cell.angle_beta   90.00
_cell.angle_gamma   90.00
#
_symmetry.space_group_name_H-M   'P 1'
#
loop_
_entity.id
_entity.type
_entity.pdbx_description
1 polymer ?
#
loop_
_entity_poly.entity_id
_entity_poly.type
_entity_poly.pdbx_seq_one_letter_code
_entity_poly.pdbx_strand_id
1 'polypeptide(L)'
;MTRKLLIVGALSLLGFALTTPARGRVLGARPGCVSDCRHSANVCRQAAIHDARMCAQATCSVELQAAHDACAADPTSDACRAAQDAVHTCVQPCHDDLTAALDVCRSDGQTCVASCPHPGTVESKDPLCVGQCRTDFQACRSTARKDTEACHLACQPLVAAARTACVADPSSDACHTALQAAGHCERSCVEAHELALHACLRTAYDCVEACPNSSQP
;
A
#
# COMPACT_ATOMS: atom_id res chain seq x y z
N MET A 1 -27.96 15.21 24.19
CA MET A 1 -29.04 15.42 23.21
C MET A 1 -28.88 14.39 22.10
N THR A 2 -29.59 13.28 22.22
CA THR A 2 -29.42 12.04 21.44
C THR A 2 -30.36 12.04 20.24
N ARG A 3 -29.83 12.26 19.03
CA ARG A 3 -30.57 12.03 17.78
C ARG A 3 -30.25 10.65 17.25
N LYS A 4 -31.16 9.70 17.53
CA LYS A 4 -31.31 8.45 16.79
C LYS A 4 -31.89 8.77 15.42
N LEU A 5 -31.14 8.52 14.35
CA LEU A 5 -31.69 8.40 13.00
C LEU A 5 -31.66 6.91 12.61
N LEU A 6 -32.85 6.32 12.59
CA LEU A 6 -33.14 5.05 11.94
C LEU A 6 -33.29 5.34 10.44
N ILE A 7 -32.44 4.75 9.60
CA ILE A 7 -32.70 4.61 8.17
C ILE A 7 -32.77 3.12 7.88
N VAL A 8 -34.01 2.66 7.72
CA VAL A 8 -34.39 1.36 7.21
C VAL A 8 -34.78 1.57 5.74
N GLY A 9 -34.18 0.82 4.83
CA GLY A 9 -34.54 0.76 3.41
C GLY A 9 -33.44 0.03 2.64
N ALA A 10 -33.49 -1.30 2.49
CA ALA A 10 -34.27 -2.00 1.46
C ALA A 10 -33.92 -1.54 0.04
N LEU A 11 -32.89 -2.16 -0.56
CA LEU A 11 -32.72 -2.17 -2.02
C LEU A 11 -31.90 -3.39 -2.50
N SER A 12 -32.64 -4.27 -3.17
CA SER A 12 -32.28 -4.97 -4.41
C SER A 12 -31.10 -5.94 -4.44
N LEU A 13 -31.47 -7.21 -4.31
CA LEU A 13 -30.80 -8.37 -4.89
C LEU A 13 -30.72 -8.23 -6.42
N LEU A 14 -29.64 -7.65 -6.93
CA LEU A 14 -29.20 -7.84 -8.32
C LEU A 14 -28.10 -8.90 -8.32
N GLY A 15 -28.47 -10.11 -8.73
CA GLY A 15 -27.55 -11.18 -9.05
C GLY A 15 -26.74 -10.82 -10.29
N PHE A 16 -25.60 -10.17 -10.09
CA PHE A 16 -24.55 -10.13 -11.10
C PHE A 16 -23.89 -11.49 -11.13
N ALA A 17 -24.17 -12.25 -12.20
CA ALA A 17 -23.33 -13.35 -12.61
C ALA A 17 -21.93 -12.80 -12.88
N LEU A 18 -21.06 -12.86 -11.87
CA LEU A 18 -19.63 -12.63 -12.01
C LEU A 18 -19.08 -13.76 -12.89
N THR A 19 -19.13 -13.55 -14.20
CA THR A 19 -18.20 -14.22 -15.11
C THR A 19 -16.82 -13.71 -14.72
N THR A 20 -16.18 -14.35 -13.75
CA THR A 20 -14.77 -14.14 -13.48
C THR A 20 -14.04 -14.47 -14.77
N PRO A 21 -13.43 -13.49 -15.48
CA PRO A 21 -12.56 -13.84 -16.58
C PRO A 21 -11.52 -14.77 -15.98
N ALA A 22 -11.42 -15.97 -16.54
CA ALA A 22 -10.37 -16.91 -16.20
C ALA A 22 -9.06 -16.11 -16.28
N ARG A 23 -8.46 -15.82 -15.12
CA ARG A 23 -7.13 -15.24 -15.01
C ARG A 23 -6.15 -16.31 -15.49
N GLY A 24 -6.11 -16.50 -16.81
CA GLY A 24 -5.04 -17.21 -17.49
C GLY A 24 -3.76 -16.52 -17.07
N ARG A 25 -2.99 -17.18 -16.21
CA ARG A 25 -1.69 -16.66 -15.80
C ARG A 25 -0.85 -16.63 -17.06
N VAL A 26 -0.46 -15.43 -17.47
CA VAL A 26 0.58 -15.16 -18.48
C VAL A 26 1.90 -15.68 -17.90
N LEU A 27 2.08 -17.00 -17.92
CA LEU A 27 3.28 -17.69 -17.51
C LEU A 27 4.21 -17.69 -18.72
N GLY A 28 5.23 -16.85 -18.64
CA GLY A 28 6.22 -16.67 -19.69
C GLY A 28 5.90 -15.48 -20.57
N ALA A 29 6.17 -14.27 -20.10
CA ALA A 29 6.47 -13.15 -20.99
C ALA A 29 7.97 -12.86 -20.85
N ARG A 30 8.65 -12.43 -21.93
CA ARG A 30 10.10 -12.16 -21.89
C ARG A 30 10.44 -11.23 -20.70
N PRO A 31 11.38 -11.61 -19.81
CA PRO A 31 11.65 -10.86 -18.58
C PRO A 31 11.94 -9.36 -18.81
N GLY A 32 12.68 -9.03 -19.89
CA GLY A 32 12.94 -7.65 -20.29
C GLY A 32 11.66 -6.87 -20.59
N CYS A 33 10.80 -7.38 -21.48
CA CYS A 33 9.55 -6.71 -21.84
C CYS A 33 8.63 -6.48 -20.62
N VAL A 34 8.47 -7.48 -19.75
CA VAL A 34 7.67 -7.33 -18.53
C VAL A 34 8.28 -6.30 -17.58
N SER A 35 9.60 -6.30 -17.44
CA SER A 35 10.32 -5.31 -16.63
C SER A 35 10.10 -3.90 -17.15
N ASP A 36 10.20 -3.69 -18.47
CA ASP A 36 9.99 -2.39 -19.11
C ASP A 36 8.55 -1.89 -18.95
N CYS A 37 7.56 -2.76 -19.17
CA CYS A 37 6.14 -2.45 -18.92
C CYS A 37 5.89 -2.06 -17.46
N ARG A 38 6.48 -2.79 -16.50
CA ARG A 38 6.37 -2.47 -15.06
C ARG A 38 7.06 -1.16 -14.73
N HIS A 39 8.22 -0.90 -15.32
CA HIS A 39 8.94 0.37 -15.14
C HIS A 39 8.09 1.54 -15.64
N SER A 40 7.54 1.45 -16.86
CA SER A 40 6.64 2.46 -17.43
C SER A 40 5.40 2.70 -16.57
N ALA A 41 4.73 1.63 -16.10
CA ALA A 41 3.59 1.76 -15.20
C ALA A 41 3.96 2.43 -13.86
N ASN A 42 5.16 2.18 -13.33
CA ASN A 42 5.66 2.86 -12.14
C ASN A 42 5.92 4.34 -12.38
N VAL A 43 6.51 4.72 -13.53
CA VAL A 43 6.72 6.12 -13.92
C VAL A 43 5.37 6.85 -14.03
N CYS A 44 4.38 6.25 -14.70
CA CYS A 44 3.01 6.77 -14.79
C CYS A 44 2.40 7.02 -13.40
N ARG A 45 2.52 6.03 -12.50
CA ARG A 45 2.05 6.17 -11.10
C ARG A 45 2.71 7.32 -10.36
N GLN A 46 4.03 7.48 -10.50
CA GLN A 46 4.76 8.55 -9.81
C GLN A 46 4.33 9.93 -10.35
N ALA A 47 4.12 10.06 -11.65
CA ALA A 47 3.58 11.27 -12.26
C ALA A 47 2.17 11.59 -11.70
N ALA A 48 1.26 10.62 -11.68
CA ALA A 48 -0.09 10.81 -11.12
C ALA A 48 -0.06 11.25 -9.63
N ILE A 49 0.82 10.66 -8.82
CA ILE A 49 1.00 11.07 -7.41
C ILE A 49 1.54 12.51 -7.32
N HIS A 50 2.48 12.89 -8.19
CA HIS A 50 3.01 14.23 -8.24
C HIS A 50 1.93 15.24 -8.61
N ASP A 51 1.14 14.96 -9.66
CA ASP A 51 0.06 15.83 -10.12
C ASP A 51 -1.02 16.02 -9.05
N ALA A 52 -1.40 14.96 -8.34
CA ALA A 52 -2.35 15.04 -7.24
C ALA A 52 -1.85 15.92 -6.09
N ARG A 53 -0.53 15.86 -5.78
CA ARG A 53 0.08 16.75 -4.77
C ARG A 53 0.06 18.20 -5.23
N MET A 54 0.39 18.46 -6.50
CA MET A 54 0.37 19.80 -7.07
C MET A 54 -1.06 20.38 -7.09
N CYS A 55 -2.06 19.56 -7.44
CA CYS A 55 -3.48 19.92 -7.37
C CYS A 55 -3.89 20.33 -5.95
N ALA A 56 -3.56 19.52 -4.95
CA ALA A 56 -3.90 19.80 -3.55
C ALA A 56 -3.21 21.07 -3.03
N GLN A 57 -1.91 21.26 -3.35
CA GLN A 57 -1.17 22.45 -2.95
C GLN A 57 -1.73 23.72 -3.61
N ALA A 58 -2.07 23.67 -4.90
CA ALA A 58 -2.60 24.81 -5.63
C ALA A 58 -4.03 25.18 -5.20
N THR A 59 -4.87 24.18 -4.94
CA THR A 59 -6.31 24.38 -4.70
C THR A 59 -6.65 24.56 -3.23
N CYS A 60 -5.94 23.88 -2.33
CA CYS A 60 -6.32 23.74 -0.91
C CYS A 60 -5.31 24.34 0.07
N SER A 61 -4.45 25.26 -0.39
CA SER A 61 -3.41 25.84 0.46
C SER A 61 -3.98 26.57 1.68
N VAL A 62 -5.14 27.21 1.55
CA VAL A 62 -5.81 27.94 2.64
C VAL A 62 -6.34 26.97 3.70
N GLU A 63 -7.05 25.93 3.28
CA GLU A 63 -7.60 24.89 4.16
C GLU A 63 -6.47 24.13 4.87
N LEU A 64 -5.38 23.81 4.15
CA LEU A 64 -4.20 23.16 4.71
C LEU A 64 -3.54 24.03 5.79
N GLN A 65 -3.39 25.33 5.54
CA GLN A 65 -2.84 26.26 6.53
C GLN A 65 -3.79 26.41 7.73
N ALA A 66 -5.09 26.54 7.49
CA ALA A 66 -6.09 26.64 8.57
C ALA A 66 -6.11 25.38 9.45
N ALA A 67 -5.99 24.20 8.85
CA ALA A 67 -5.87 22.95 9.59
C ALA A 67 -4.58 22.88 10.40
N HIS A 68 -3.45 23.29 9.82
CA HIS A 68 -2.19 23.37 10.56
C HIS A 68 -2.31 24.28 11.78
N ASP A 69 -2.86 25.48 11.62
CA ASP A 69 -2.97 26.47 12.70
C ASP A 69 -3.97 26.03 13.79
N ALA A 70 -5.12 25.46 13.39
CA ALA A 70 -6.13 24.96 14.33
C ALA A 70 -5.63 23.73 15.11
N CYS A 71 -4.92 22.83 14.45
CA CYS A 71 -4.44 21.58 15.06
C CYS A 71 -3.14 21.74 15.85
N ALA A 72 -2.34 22.79 15.59
CA ALA A 72 -1.12 23.08 16.36
C ALA A 72 -1.42 23.42 17.82
N ALA A 73 -2.56 24.06 18.10
CA ALA A 73 -2.97 24.43 19.46
C ALA A 73 -3.54 23.25 20.26
N ASP A 74 -4.49 22.52 19.67
CA ASP A 74 -5.09 21.31 20.26
C ASP A 74 -5.59 20.37 19.15
N PRO A 75 -4.93 19.21 18.94
CA PRO A 75 -5.30 18.28 17.89
C PRO A 75 -6.63 17.54 18.14
N THR A 76 -7.20 17.65 19.34
CA THR A 76 -8.47 17.03 19.72
C THR A 76 -9.65 18.01 19.71
N SER A 77 -9.38 19.30 19.52
CA SER A 77 -10.37 20.35 19.51
C SER A 77 -11.41 20.18 18.39
N ASP A 78 -12.61 20.74 18.59
CA ASP A 78 -13.63 20.82 17.54
C ASP A 78 -13.14 21.66 16.35
N ALA A 79 -12.31 22.68 16.59
CA ALA A 79 -11.73 23.52 15.54
C ALA A 79 -10.77 22.74 14.64
N CYS A 80 -9.86 21.95 15.22
CA CYS A 80 -8.96 21.09 14.45
C CYS A 80 -9.75 20.07 13.61
N ARG A 81 -10.77 19.41 14.19
CA ARG A 81 -11.61 18.46 13.45
C ARG A 81 -12.35 19.12 12.28
N ALA A 82 -12.97 20.27 12.50
CA ALA A 82 -13.66 21.01 11.44
C ALA A 82 -12.69 21.44 10.31
N ALA A 83 -11.47 21.83 10.66
CA ALA A 83 -10.46 22.18 9.66
C ALA A 83 -9.95 20.95 8.88
N GLN A 84 -9.81 19.79 9.53
CA GLN A 84 -9.50 18.53 8.85
C GLN A 84 -10.62 18.11 7.87
N ASP A 85 -11.88 18.24 8.27
CA ASP A 85 -13.02 17.97 7.39
C ASP A 85 -13.04 18.91 6.17
N ALA A 86 -12.67 20.17 6.36
CA ALA A 86 -12.53 21.14 5.27
C ALA A 86 -11.39 20.76 4.32
N VAL A 87 -10.22 20.35 4.83
CA VAL A 87 -9.13 19.83 4.01
C VAL A 87 -9.58 18.61 3.22
N HIS A 88 -10.21 17.63 3.88
CA HIS A 88 -10.71 16.41 3.22
C HIS A 88 -11.66 16.75 2.07
N THR A 89 -12.62 17.66 2.33
CA THR A 89 -13.57 18.12 1.32
C THR A 89 -12.86 18.82 0.15
N CYS A 90 -11.88 19.67 0.45
CA CYS A 90 -11.13 20.40 -0.58
C CYS A 90 -10.27 19.46 -1.45
N VAL A 91 -9.57 18.48 -0.87
CA VAL A 91 -8.68 17.59 -1.62
C VAL A 91 -9.41 16.47 -2.36
N GLN A 92 -10.71 16.28 -2.10
CA GLN A 92 -11.51 15.20 -2.69
C GLN A 92 -11.42 15.16 -4.22
N PRO A 93 -11.56 16.27 -4.98
CA PRO A 93 -11.44 16.25 -6.43
C PRO A 93 -10.06 15.81 -6.91
N CYS A 94 -8.98 16.29 -6.26
CA CYS A 94 -7.62 15.87 -6.58
C CYS A 94 -7.38 14.36 -6.30
N HIS A 95 -8.04 13.82 -5.27
CA HIS A 95 -7.99 12.39 -4.97
C HIS A 95 -8.77 11.55 -6.00
N ASP A 96 -9.92 12.05 -6.46
CA ASP A 96 -10.70 11.39 -7.50
C ASP A 96 -9.90 11.33 -8.82
N ASP A 97 -9.25 12.43 -9.20
CA ASP A 97 -8.34 12.50 -10.36
C ASP A 97 -7.15 11.54 -10.22
N LEU A 98 -6.52 11.48 -9.02
CA LEU A 98 -5.47 10.51 -8.74
C LEU A 98 -5.97 9.08 -8.95
N THR A 99 -7.13 8.75 -8.42
CA THR A 99 -7.71 7.40 -8.52
C THR A 99 -7.94 7.02 -9.97
N ALA A 100 -8.52 7.92 -10.77
CA ALA A 100 -8.72 7.72 -12.20
C ALA A 100 -7.39 7.51 -12.95
N ALA A 101 -6.38 8.34 -12.67
CA ALA A 101 -5.05 8.22 -13.28
C ALA A 101 -4.35 6.90 -12.91
N LEU A 102 -4.46 6.46 -11.65
CA LEU A 102 -3.91 5.18 -11.20
C LEU A 102 -4.57 3.98 -11.89
N ASP A 103 -5.86 4.05 -12.18
CA ASP A 103 -6.57 3.00 -12.91
C ASP A 103 -6.13 2.96 -14.38
N VAL A 104 -5.92 4.11 -15.03
CA VAL A 104 -5.32 4.19 -16.37
C VAL A 104 -3.92 3.58 -16.38
N CYS A 105 -3.02 4.01 -15.48
CA CYS A 105 -1.66 3.47 -15.39
C CYS A 105 -1.65 1.94 -15.19
N ARG A 106 -2.61 1.42 -14.40
CA ARG A 106 -2.75 -0.02 -14.16
C ARG A 106 -3.23 -0.76 -15.40
N SER A 107 -4.24 -0.23 -16.09
CA SER A 107 -4.78 -0.78 -17.33
C SER A 107 -3.71 -0.83 -18.43
N ASP A 108 -2.96 0.26 -18.60
CA ASP A 108 -1.89 0.35 -19.59
C ASP A 108 -0.75 -0.63 -19.28
N GLY A 109 -0.35 -0.73 -18.01
CA GLY A 109 0.64 -1.71 -17.58
C GLY A 109 0.21 -3.16 -17.83
N GLN A 110 -1.07 -3.50 -17.60
CA GLN A 110 -1.62 -4.82 -17.90
C GLN A 110 -1.65 -5.11 -19.40
N THR A 111 -2.07 -4.14 -20.20
CA THR A 111 -2.12 -4.23 -21.67
C THR A 111 -0.71 -4.41 -22.25
N CYS A 112 0.26 -3.66 -21.74
CA CYS A 112 1.67 -3.78 -22.10
C CYS A 112 2.20 -5.20 -21.79
N VAL A 113 1.98 -5.69 -20.57
CA VAL A 113 2.42 -7.05 -20.17
C VAL A 113 1.74 -8.14 -21.01
N ALA A 114 0.44 -7.99 -21.29
CA ALA A 114 -0.30 -8.94 -22.15
C ALA A 114 0.23 -8.96 -23.59
N SER A 115 0.76 -7.84 -24.07
CA SER A 115 1.35 -7.71 -25.40
C SER A 115 2.80 -8.20 -25.47
N CYS A 116 3.42 -8.50 -24.33
CA CYS A 116 4.79 -8.99 -24.33
C CYS A 116 4.90 -10.34 -25.04
N PRO A 117 5.94 -10.54 -25.88
CA PRO A 117 6.19 -11.83 -26.50
C PRO A 117 6.36 -12.90 -25.41
N HIS A 118 5.60 -13.98 -25.56
CA HIS A 118 5.77 -15.14 -24.71
C HIS A 118 7.05 -15.86 -25.17
N PRO A 119 8.04 -16.12 -24.32
CA PRO A 119 9.08 -17.06 -24.67
C PRO A 119 8.37 -18.39 -24.95
N GLY A 120 8.55 -18.93 -26.15
CA GLY A 120 7.96 -20.22 -26.53
C GLY A 120 8.27 -21.28 -25.48
N THR A 121 7.39 -22.28 -25.37
CA THR A 121 7.36 -23.40 -24.41
C THR A 121 8.61 -23.51 -23.52
N VAL A 122 8.74 -22.61 -22.54
CA VAL A 122 9.63 -22.85 -21.42
C VAL A 122 8.99 -24.05 -20.74
N GLU A 123 9.77 -25.12 -20.56
CA GLU A 123 9.28 -26.35 -19.94
C GLU A 123 8.58 -25.98 -18.63
N SER A 124 7.25 -26.12 -18.59
CA SER A 124 6.48 -25.64 -17.47
C SER A 124 6.77 -26.52 -16.27
N LYS A 125 7.03 -25.92 -15.11
CA LYS A 125 7.06 -26.64 -13.84
C LYS A 125 5.68 -27.21 -13.52
N ASP A 126 5.62 -28.33 -12.79
CA ASP A 126 4.37 -28.94 -12.34
C ASP A 126 3.48 -27.88 -11.63
N PRO A 127 2.27 -27.61 -12.14
CA PRO A 127 1.39 -26.59 -11.57
C PRO A 127 0.93 -26.89 -10.14
N LEU A 128 0.87 -28.17 -9.73
CA LEU A 128 0.52 -28.52 -8.35
C LEU A 128 1.67 -28.17 -7.40
N CYS A 129 2.90 -28.56 -7.74
CA CYS A 129 4.10 -28.17 -6.99
C CYS A 129 4.26 -26.64 -6.88
N VAL A 130 4.18 -25.91 -8.01
CA VAL A 130 4.26 -24.43 -8.01
C VAL A 130 3.12 -23.80 -7.21
N GLY A 131 1.93 -24.41 -7.25
CA GLY A 131 0.78 -24.04 -6.42
C GLY A 131 1.10 -24.11 -4.93
N GLN A 132 1.74 -25.19 -4.48
CA GLN A 132 2.16 -25.36 -3.09
C GLN A 132 3.23 -24.33 -2.69
N CYS A 133 4.29 -24.16 -3.49
CA CYS A 133 5.32 -23.14 -3.23
C CYS A 133 4.73 -21.73 -3.06
N ARG A 134 3.71 -21.39 -3.87
CA ARG A 134 3.00 -20.12 -3.74
C ARG A 134 2.21 -20.02 -2.45
N THR A 135 1.53 -21.09 -2.02
CA THR A 135 0.82 -21.13 -0.75
C THR A 135 1.77 -20.92 0.42
N ASP A 136 2.92 -21.60 0.41
CA ASP A 136 3.95 -21.47 1.45
C ASP A 136 4.54 -20.05 1.49
N PHE A 137 4.81 -19.45 0.32
CA PHE A 137 5.20 -18.04 0.24
C PHE A 137 4.15 -17.10 0.84
N GLN A 138 2.86 -17.33 0.58
CA GLN A 138 1.80 -16.51 1.15
C GLN A 138 1.71 -16.66 2.67
N ALA A 139 1.90 -17.88 3.20
CA ALA A 139 1.97 -18.14 4.62
C ALA A 139 3.16 -17.40 5.25
N CYS A 140 4.36 -17.54 4.68
CA CYS A 140 5.58 -16.84 5.11
C CYS A 140 5.38 -15.32 5.18
N ARG A 141 4.84 -14.73 4.11
CA ARG A 141 4.53 -13.29 4.05
C ARG A 141 3.51 -12.87 5.10
N SER A 142 2.50 -13.70 5.36
CA SER A 142 1.50 -13.41 6.40
C SER A 142 2.13 -13.41 7.79
N THR A 143 3.05 -14.33 8.08
CA THR A 143 3.79 -14.35 9.34
C THR A 143 4.67 -13.11 9.48
N ALA A 144 5.47 -12.80 8.46
CA ALA A 144 6.32 -11.59 8.46
C ALA A 144 5.51 -10.31 8.70
N ARG A 145 4.28 -10.20 8.17
CA ARG A 145 3.39 -9.07 8.46
C ARG A 145 2.94 -9.01 9.92
N LYS A 146 2.54 -10.14 10.51
CA LYS A 146 2.13 -10.22 11.92
C LYS A 146 3.29 -9.85 12.85
N ASP A 147 4.49 -10.30 12.52
CA ASP A 147 5.69 -9.97 13.31
C ASP A 147 6.01 -8.48 13.24
N THR A 148 5.89 -7.86 12.06
CA THR A 148 6.05 -6.41 11.90
C THR A 148 4.97 -5.62 12.64
N GLU A 149 3.71 -6.05 12.59
CA GLU A 149 2.62 -5.45 13.37
C GLU A 149 2.90 -5.52 14.87
N ALA A 150 3.33 -6.69 15.37
CA ALA A 150 3.73 -6.85 16.77
C ALA A 150 4.93 -5.95 17.14
N CYS A 151 5.90 -5.78 16.24
CA CYS A 151 7.03 -4.87 16.41
C CYS A 151 6.58 -3.41 16.53
N HIS A 152 5.70 -2.94 15.63
CA HIS A 152 5.15 -1.57 15.70
C HIS A 152 4.34 -1.35 16.98
N LEU A 153 3.58 -2.35 17.44
CA LEU A 153 2.89 -2.30 18.73
C LEU A 153 3.88 -2.14 19.89
N ALA A 154 5.02 -2.84 19.83
CA ALA A 154 6.09 -2.70 20.83
C ALA A 154 6.78 -1.31 20.79
N CYS A 155 6.77 -0.63 19.64
CA CYS A 155 7.28 0.75 19.51
C CYS A 155 6.30 1.83 20.01
N GLN A 156 5.01 1.53 20.19
CA GLN A 156 4.00 2.51 20.61
C GLN A 156 4.34 3.30 21.88
N PRO A 157 4.93 2.71 22.94
CA PRO A 157 5.34 3.47 24.12
C PRO A 157 6.38 4.56 23.82
N LEU A 158 7.32 4.32 22.89
CA LEU A 158 8.32 5.31 22.47
C LEU A 158 7.67 6.44 21.66
N VAL A 159 6.73 6.09 20.77
CA VAL A 159 5.96 7.09 20.01
C VAL A 159 5.13 7.96 20.95
N ALA A 160 4.47 7.36 21.95
CA ALA A 160 3.72 8.09 22.96
C ALA A 160 4.63 9.01 23.80
N ALA A 161 5.80 8.52 24.22
CA ALA A 161 6.78 9.33 24.94
C ALA A 161 7.28 10.52 24.11
N ALA A 162 7.55 10.30 22.82
CA ALA A 162 7.94 11.36 21.89
C ALA A 162 6.84 12.42 21.74
N ARG A 163 5.57 12.01 21.57
CA ARG A 163 4.44 12.95 21.53
C ARG A 163 4.35 13.79 22.80
N THR A 164 4.43 13.16 23.96
CA THR A 164 4.38 13.87 25.25
C THR A 164 5.52 14.88 25.40
N ALA A 165 6.75 14.50 25.04
CA ALA A 165 7.91 15.38 25.13
C ALA A 165 7.79 16.58 24.17
N CYS A 166 7.32 16.35 22.95
CA CYS A 166 7.22 17.39 21.93
C CYS A 166 6.03 18.33 22.09
N VAL A 167 4.96 17.93 22.79
CA VAL A 167 3.85 18.85 23.12
C VAL A 167 4.31 19.95 24.09
N ALA A 168 5.24 19.64 25.00
CA ALA A 168 5.73 20.61 25.96
C ALA A 168 6.66 21.66 25.31
N ASP A 169 7.61 21.20 24.50
CA ASP A 169 8.52 22.06 23.74
C ASP A 169 9.06 21.27 22.52
N PRO A 170 8.57 21.58 21.30
CA PRO A 170 9.02 20.92 20.08
C PRO A 170 10.51 21.11 19.75
N SER A 171 11.14 22.15 20.30
CA SER A 171 12.55 22.48 20.07
C SER A 171 13.49 21.96 21.15
N SER A 172 12.94 21.29 22.17
CA SER A 172 13.74 20.76 23.27
C SER A 172 14.57 19.54 22.86
N ASP A 173 15.75 19.40 23.47
CA ASP A 173 16.60 18.21 23.35
C ASP A 173 15.85 16.92 23.75
N ALA A 174 14.92 17.03 24.71
CA ALA A 174 14.08 15.93 25.15
C ALA A 174 13.13 15.45 24.04
N CYS A 175 12.47 16.38 23.32
CA CYS A 175 11.65 16.06 22.16
C CYS A 175 12.48 15.40 21.06
N HIS A 176 13.63 15.98 20.68
CA HIS A 176 14.50 15.43 19.64
C HIS A 176 14.99 14.02 19.98
N THR A 177 15.43 13.79 21.22
CA THR A 177 15.89 12.48 21.70
C THR A 177 14.76 11.44 21.65
N ALA A 178 13.55 11.81 22.09
CA ALA A 178 12.41 10.90 22.09
C ALA A 178 11.95 10.56 20.65
N LEU A 179 11.94 11.55 19.74
CA LEU A 179 11.67 11.33 18.32
C LEU A 179 12.70 10.40 17.67
N GLN A 180 13.98 10.59 17.99
CA GLN A 180 15.05 9.72 17.48
C GLN A 180 14.88 8.28 17.96
N ALA A 181 14.54 8.07 19.24
CA ALA A 181 14.30 6.74 19.79
C ALA A 181 13.08 6.06 19.13
N ALA A 182 11.97 6.77 18.99
CA ALA A 182 10.78 6.26 18.30
C ALA A 182 11.09 5.92 16.84
N GLY A 183 11.75 6.83 16.11
CA GLY A 183 12.13 6.63 14.72
C GLY A 183 13.18 5.52 14.52
N HIS A 184 14.04 5.25 15.51
CA HIS A 184 14.94 4.10 15.47
C HIS A 184 14.18 2.79 15.63
N CYS A 185 13.25 2.71 16.59
CA CYS A 185 12.40 1.52 16.78
C CYS A 185 11.60 1.17 15.51
N GLU A 186 10.90 2.16 14.95
CA GLU A 186 10.07 2.00 13.75
C GLU A 186 10.90 1.57 12.52
N ARG A 187 12.06 2.18 12.30
CA ARG A 187 12.96 1.78 11.20
C ARG A 187 13.45 0.33 11.35
N SER A 188 13.85 -0.08 12.55
CA SER A 188 14.26 -1.45 12.82
C SER A 188 13.15 -2.46 12.52
N CYS A 189 11.88 -2.13 12.80
CA CYS A 189 10.73 -2.98 12.44
C CYS A 189 10.57 -3.11 10.91
N VAL A 190 10.74 -2.02 10.16
CA VAL A 190 10.67 -2.02 8.70
C VAL A 190 11.82 -2.83 8.09
N GLU A 191 13.06 -2.62 8.56
CA GLU A 191 14.23 -3.37 8.10
C GLU A 191 14.07 -4.88 8.36
N ALA A 192 13.55 -5.26 9.54
CA ALA A 192 13.24 -6.65 9.86
C ALA A 192 12.16 -7.25 8.93
N HIS A 193 11.12 -6.46 8.61
CA HIS A 193 10.09 -6.87 7.64
C HIS A 193 10.68 -7.13 6.25
N GLU A 194 11.50 -6.21 5.76
CA GLU A 194 12.13 -6.32 4.45
C GLU A 194 13.05 -7.54 4.38
N LEU A 195 13.85 -7.78 5.42
CA LEU A 195 14.70 -8.97 5.50
C LEU A 195 13.87 -10.26 5.49
N ALA A 196 12.79 -10.32 6.27
CA ALA A 196 11.89 -11.47 6.30
C ALA A 196 11.22 -11.71 4.93
N LEU A 197 10.79 -10.65 4.25
CA LEU A 197 10.18 -10.76 2.93
C LEU A 197 11.17 -11.26 1.87
N HIS A 198 12.42 -10.78 1.91
CA HIS A 198 13.49 -11.27 1.04
C HIS A 198 13.78 -12.76 1.30
N ALA A 199 13.80 -13.19 2.56
CA ALA A 199 13.94 -14.60 2.90
C ALA A 199 12.77 -15.44 2.35
N CYS A 200 11.52 -15.00 2.55
CA CYS A 200 10.34 -15.66 1.98
C CYS A 200 10.43 -15.77 0.45
N LEU A 201 10.84 -14.70 -0.23
CA LEU A 201 10.99 -14.68 -1.68
C LEU A 201 12.04 -15.70 -2.14
N ARG A 202 13.22 -15.70 -1.50
CA ARG A 202 14.28 -16.67 -1.82
C ARG A 202 13.80 -18.10 -1.69
N THR A 203 13.17 -18.45 -0.57
CA THR A 203 12.60 -19.80 -0.35
C THR A 203 11.55 -20.15 -1.41
N ALA A 204 10.72 -19.20 -1.83
CA ALA A 204 9.72 -19.43 -2.88
C ALA A 204 10.37 -19.70 -4.25
N TYR A 205 11.44 -18.97 -4.59
CA TYR A 205 12.22 -19.21 -5.81
C TYR A 205 12.86 -20.59 -5.77
N ASP A 206 13.55 -20.95 -4.69
CA ASP A 206 14.21 -22.24 -4.53
C ASP A 206 13.20 -23.40 -4.61
N CYS A 207 11.99 -23.23 -4.03
CA CYS A 207 10.90 -24.20 -4.12
C CYS A 207 10.42 -24.40 -5.57
N VAL A 208 10.21 -23.32 -6.33
CA VAL A 208 9.77 -23.39 -7.73
C VAL A 208 10.83 -24.02 -8.63
N GLU A 209 12.11 -23.71 -8.41
CA GLU A 209 13.21 -24.34 -9.14
C GLU A 209 13.29 -25.85 -8.88
N ALA A 210 13.02 -26.27 -7.64
CA ALA A 210 13.00 -27.68 -7.24
C ALA A 210 11.78 -28.46 -7.76
N CYS A 211 10.74 -27.80 -8.26
CA CYS A 211 9.59 -28.49 -8.85
C CYS A 211 9.99 -29.31 -10.09
N PRO A 212 9.38 -30.48 -10.30
CA PRO A 212 9.56 -31.24 -11.53
C PRO A 212 8.95 -30.51 -12.73
N ASN A 213 9.37 -30.87 -13.93
CA ASN A 213 8.75 -30.37 -15.17
C ASN A 213 7.43 -31.13 -15.42
N SER A 214 6.42 -30.44 -15.95
CA SER A 214 5.07 -30.99 -16.21
C SER A 214 5.03 -32.11 -17.25
N SER A 215 6.13 -32.31 -17.98
CA SER A 215 6.36 -33.32 -19.02
C SER A 215 6.85 -34.66 -18.46
N GLN A 216 7.30 -34.72 -17.19
CA GLN A 216 7.78 -35.96 -16.57
C GLN A 216 6.61 -36.66 -15.84
N PRO A 217 6.16 -37.84 -16.31
CA PRO A 217 5.16 -38.64 -15.61
C PRO A 217 5.67 -39.24 -14.29
#